data_AF-A0A3B8MR16-F1
#
_entry.id   AF-A0A3B8MR16-F1
#
_cell.length_a   1.000
_cell.length_b   1.000
_cell.length_c   1.000
_cell.angle_alpha   90.00
_cell.angle_beta   90.00
_cell.angle_gamma   90.00
#
_symmetry.space_group_name_H-M   'P 1'
#
loop_
_entity.id
_entity.type
_entity.pdbx_description
1 polymer ?
#
loop_
_entity_poly.entity_id
_entity_poly.type
_entity_poly.pdbx_seq_one_letter_code
_entity_poly.pdbx_strand_id
1 'polypeptide(L)'
;LPRLDPIFDNLIGHERVLPYLEEFVEGPQLINTWSISKWKDAAFSGWHRGVPVTDHTHRNGLIRTRMLNTVYFLTDNGPEDGCVVAIPGSHKSNVDLDLKTHPAYEMPGATPVVGKAGDLLLFSEATLHDGLPKTTKGIRTNLYYNYVHAHYNGMMREPRNCHHFYFPPDVRSRFDETRQRLTNWMEYVKWDY
;
A
#
# COMPACT_ATOMS: atom_id res chain seq x y z
N LEU A 1 -11.81 -5.92 4.59
CA LEU A 1 -10.77 -6.36 5.55
C LEU A 1 -11.23 -6.05 6.97
N PRO A 2 -11.01 -4.86 7.60
CA PRO A 2 -11.54 -4.58 8.96
C PRO A 2 -13.07 -4.64 9.12
N ARG A 3 -13.84 -4.34 8.06
CA ARG A 3 -15.31 -4.50 8.08
C ARG A 3 -15.78 -5.96 8.00
N LEU A 4 -14.90 -6.90 7.67
CA LEU A 4 -15.25 -8.31 7.47
C LEU A 4 -15.07 -9.12 8.75
N ASP A 5 -13.96 -8.90 9.46
CA ASP A 5 -13.62 -9.66 10.67
C ASP A 5 -12.66 -8.84 11.55
N PRO A 6 -12.84 -8.83 12.89
CA PRO A 6 -11.95 -8.14 13.83
C PRO A 6 -10.48 -8.59 13.75
N ILE A 7 -10.17 -9.79 13.25
CA ILE A 7 -8.79 -10.26 13.10
C ILE A 7 -7.95 -9.31 12.22
N PHE A 8 -8.58 -8.64 11.25
CA PHE A 8 -7.91 -7.69 10.37
C PHE A 8 -7.57 -6.37 11.06
N ASP A 9 -8.23 -6.06 12.18
CA ASP A 9 -7.91 -4.88 12.97
C ASP A 9 -6.45 -4.98 13.47
N ASN A 10 -5.96 -6.19 13.76
CA ASN A 10 -4.58 -6.43 14.19
C ASN A 10 -3.51 -5.95 13.19
N LEU A 11 -3.85 -5.87 11.90
CA LEU A 11 -2.95 -5.40 10.85
C LEU A 11 -2.91 -3.86 10.75
N ILE A 12 -3.91 -3.17 11.32
CA ILE A 12 -3.88 -1.71 11.48
C ILE A 12 -2.84 -1.39 12.55
N GLY A 13 -1.68 -0.87 12.13
CA GLY A 13 -0.61 -0.51 13.07
C GLY A 13 0.08 -1.68 13.75
N HIS A 14 0.28 -2.81 13.06
CA HIS A 14 1.01 -3.96 13.59
C HIS A 14 2.35 -3.54 14.23
N GLU A 15 2.70 -4.09 15.41
CA GLU A 15 3.82 -3.62 16.25
C GLU A 15 5.18 -3.56 15.52
N ARG A 16 5.45 -4.52 14.62
CA ARG A 16 6.68 -4.57 13.82
C ARG A 16 6.70 -3.58 12.65
N VAL A 17 5.54 -3.02 12.30
CA VAL A 17 5.35 -2.11 11.16
C VAL A 17 5.26 -0.67 11.63
N LEU A 18 4.66 -0.44 12.80
CA LEU A 18 4.43 0.88 13.35
C LEU A 18 5.69 1.77 13.42
N PRO A 19 6.87 1.28 13.84
CA PRO A 19 8.08 2.11 13.84
C PRO A 19 8.45 2.66 12.46
N TYR A 20 8.27 1.88 11.40
CA TYR A 20 8.53 2.32 10.03
C TYR A 20 7.48 3.32 9.53
N LEU A 21 6.23 3.18 9.96
CA LEU A 21 5.18 4.15 9.64
C LEU A 21 5.46 5.50 10.31
N GLU A 22 5.83 5.51 11.59
CA GLU A 22 6.19 6.75 12.30
C GLU A 22 7.43 7.42 11.70
N GLU A 23 8.47 6.62 11.41
CA GLU A 23 9.73 7.13 10.86
C GLU A 23 9.54 7.66 9.43
N PHE A 24 8.87 6.92 8.55
CA PHE A 24 8.82 7.28 7.13
C PHE A 24 7.66 8.18 6.77
N VAL A 25 6.53 8.14 7.48
CA VAL A 25 5.33 8.89 7.10
C VAL A 25 5.12 10.12 7.97
N GLU A 26 5.53 10.09 9.24
CA GLU A 26 5.27 11.13 10.26
C GLU A 26 3.78 11.40 10.48
N GLY A 27 3.25 10.92 11.61
CA GLY A 27 1.79 10.97 11.85
C GLY A 27 1.00 10.19 10.79
N PRO A 28 1.29 8.89 10.59
CA PRO A 28 0.62 8.06 9.58
C PRO A 28 -0.88 8.00 9.82
N GLN A 29 -1.65 8.07 8.74
CA GLN A 29 -3.11 7.89 8.70
C GLN A 29 -3.46 6.81 7.68
N LEU A 30 -4.11 5.74 8.13
CA LEU A 30 -4.64 4.68 7.27
C LEU A 30 -5.82 5.23 6.47
N ILE A 31 -5.69 5.20 5.15
CA ILE A 31 -6.71 5.78 4.24
C ILE A 31 -7.45 4.70 3.45
N ASN A 32 -6.81 3.59 3.12
CA ASN A 32 -7.40 2.50 2.35
C ASN A 32 -6.85 1.14 2.75
N THR A 33 -7.74 0.14 2.67
CA THR A 33 -7.38 -1.27 2.82
C THR A 33 -8.09 -2.08 1.75
N TRP A 34 -7.38 -3.00 1.10
CA TRP A 34 -7.97 -3.88 0.09
C TRP A 34 -7.19 -5.18 -0.01
N SER A 35 -7.79 -6.19 -0.64
CA SER A 35 -7.10 -7.41 -1.03
C SER A 35 -6.93 -7.45 -2.54
N ILE A 36 -5.80 -7.97 -3.01
CA ILE A 36 -5.64 -8.37 -4.40
C ILE A 36 -5.44 -9.87 -4.43
N SER A 37 -6.37 -10.55 -5.08
CA SER A 37 -6.27 -11.97 -5.40
C SER A 37 -6.02 -12.13 -6.90
N LYS A 38 -4.99 -12.91 -7.27
CA LYS A 38 -4.73 -13.29 -8.65
C LYS A 38 -4.97 -14.78 -8.83
N TRP A 39 -5.73 -15.12 -9.87
CA TRP A 39 -5.92 -16.48 -10.37
C TRP A 39 -4.92 -16.76 -11.49
N LYS A 40 -4.77 -18.03 -11.86
CA LYS A 40 -4.03 -18.41 -13.06
C LYS A 40 -4.54 -17.61 -14.26
N ASP A 41 -3.61 -17.15 -15.09
CA ASP A 41 -3.80 -16.38 -16.32
C ASP A 41 -4.28 -14.93 -16.09
N ALA A 42 -4.29 -14.47 -14.83
CA ALA A 42 -4.46 -13.04 -14.53
C ALA A 42 -3.30 -12.22 -15.14
N ALA A 43 -3.64 -11.16 -15.87
CA ALA A 43 -2.67 -10.29 -16.54
C ALA A 43 -1.84 -9.45 -15.54
N PHE A 44 -0.83 -8.76 -16.07
CA PHE A 44 -0.16 -7.70 -15.33
C PHE A 44 -1.07 -6.49 -15.13
N SER A 45 -0.77 -5.64 -14.15
CA SER A 45 -1.63 -4.49 -13.79
C SER A 45 -1.27 -3.20 -14.53
N GLY A 46 -0.02 -3.06 -14.96
CA GLY A 46 0.58 -1.87 -15.54
C GLY A 46 1.43 -1.10 -14.53
N TRP A 47 2.54 -0.53 -15.01
CA TRP A 47 3.44 0.30 -14.20
C TRP A 47 2.76 1.56 -13.70
N HIS A 48 2.85 1.83 -12.39
CA HIS A 48 2.28 3.03 -11.78
C HIS A 48 3.00 3.42 -10.48
N ARG A 49 2.59 4.58 -9.95
CA ARG A 49 2.95 5.12 -8.63
C ARG A 49 1.67 5.60 -7.96
N GLY A 50 1.57 5.47 -6.63
CA GLY A 50 0.47 6.07 -5.88
C GLY A 50 0.67 7.57 -5.63
N VAL A 51 1.91 8.05 -5.59
CA VAL A 51 2.25 9.49 -5.45
C VAL A 51 3.43 9.89 -6.34
N PRO A 52 3.60 11.19 -6.66
CA PRO A 52 4.77 11.67 -7.40
C PRO A 52 6.10 11.41 -6.67
N VAL A 53 7.22 11.38 -7.41
CA VAL A 53 8.56 11.23 -6.81
C VAL A 53 8.93 12.38 -5.84
N THR A 54 8.36 13.56 -6.03
CA THR A 54 8.55 14.73 -5.15
C THR A 54 7.95 14.54 -3.76
N ASP A 55 7.06 13.57 -3.60
CA ASP A 55 6.44 13.22 -2.32
C ASP A 55 7.30 12.25 -1.50
N HIS A 56 8.48 11.89 -1.99
CA HIS A 56 9.50 11.18 -1.23
C HIS A 56 10.78 12.02 -1.13
N THR A 57 11.36 12.05 0.08
CA THR A 57 12.65 12.69 0.33
C THR A 57 13.55 11.79 1.17
N HIS A 58 14.85 11.88 0.91
CA HIS A 58 15.90 11.36 1.77
C HIS A 58 16.93 12.48 1.97
N ARG A 59 16.93 13.11 3.13
CA ARG A 59 17.80 14.26 3.45
C ARG A 59 18.29 14.14 4.89
N ASN A 60 19.58 14.38 5.11
CA ASN A 60 20.22 14.33 6.43
C ASN A 60 19.96 13.01 7.19
N GLY A 61 19.95 11.89 6.47
CA GLY A 61 19.70 10.55 7.05
C GLY A 61 18.23 10.25 7.34
N LEU A 62 17.32 11.22 7.14
CA LEU A 62 15.88 11.02 7.35
C LEU A 62 15.18 10.69 6.04
N ILE A 63 14.39 9.61 6.06
CA ILE A 63 13.52 9.20 4.96
C ILE A 63 12.11 9.70 5.28
N ARG A 64 11.50 10.45 4.36
CA ARG A 64 10.07 10.80 4.42
C ARG A 64 9.37 10.43 3.13
N THR A 65 8.16 9.89 3.22
CA THR A 65 7.29 9.62 2.09
C THR A 65 5.88 10.07 2.43
N ARG A 66 5.20 10.71 1.48
CA ARG A 66 3.80 11.14 1.68
C ARG A 66 2.86 9.96 1.86
N MET A 67 3.22 8.83 1.27
CA MET A 67 2.41 7.62 1.25
C MET A 67 3.29 6.37 1.33
N LEU A 68 2.92 5.42 2.19
CA LEU A 68 3.61 4.16 2.42
C LEU A 68 2.59 3.03 2.43
N ASN A 69 2.84 2.02 1.60
CA ASN A 69 2.00 0.84 1.52
C ASN A 69 2.63 -0.34 2.28
N THR A 70 1.79 -1.06 3.00
CA THR A 70 2.16 -2.27 3.73
C THR A 70 1.36 -3.44 3.15
N VAL A 71 2.07 -4.40 2.58
CA VAL A 71 1.50 -5.50 1.80
C VAL A 71 1.78 -6.82 2.51
N TYR A 72 0.77 -7.34 3.19
CA TYR A 72 0.84 -8.61 3.90
C TYR A 72 0.54 -9.75 2.94
N PHE A 73 1.43 -10.74 2.90
CA PHE A 73 1.27 -11.90 2.03
C PHE A 73 0.43 -12.96 2.74
N LEU A 74 -0.78 -13.24 2.25
CA LEU A 74 -1.62 -14.31 2.82
C LEU A 74 -1.29 -15.69 2.24
N THR A 75 -0.68 -15.69 1.06
CA THR A 75 -0.18 -16.88 0.37
C THR A 75 1.25 -16.62 -0.07
N ASP A 76 1.96 -17.68 -0.45
CA ASP A 76 3.28 -17.54 -1.08
C ASP A 76 3.22 -16.65 -2.32
N ASN A 77 4.27 -15.84 -2.50
CA ASN A 77 4.51 -14.97 -3.63
C ASN A 77 5.78 -15.42 -4.35
N GLY A 78 5.65 -16.26 -5.36
CA GLY A 78 6.71 -16.53 -6.33
C GLY A 78 6.71 -15.52 -7.48
N PRO A 79 7.78 -15.49 -8.29
CA PRO A 79 7.86 -14.61 -9.46
C PRO A 79 6.75 -14.93 -10.47
N GLU A 80 6.39 -16.20 -10.62
CA GLU A 80 5.33 -16.67 -11.52
C GLU A 80 3.92 -16.63 -10.90
N ASP A 81 3.81 -16.29 -9.60
CA ASP A 81 2.54 -16.14 -8.88
C ASP A 81 1.89 -14.76 -9.06
N GLY A 82 2.42 -14.00 -10.02
CA GLY A 82 2.00 -12.66 -10.33
C GLY A 82 2.31 -11.66 -9.22
N CYS A 83 3.41 -11.84 -8.47
CA CYS A 83 3.79 -11.00 -7.34
C CYS A 83 3.95 -9.51 -7.71
N VAL A 84 4.13 -8.66 -6.70
CA VAL A 84 4.51 -7.26 -6.94
C VAL A 84 5.89 -7.24 -7.59
N VAL A 85 6.06 -6.41 -8.61
CA VAL A 85 7.36 -6.08 -9.19
C VAL A 85 7.60 -4.59 -8.99
N ALA A 86 8.83 -4.21 -8.71
CA ALA A 86 9.20 -2.81 -8.52
C ALA A 86 10.50 -2.49 -9.26
N ILE A 87 10.74 -1.20 -9.48
CA ILE A 87 12.06 -0.69 -9.86
C ILE A 87 12.72 -0.12 -8.60
N PRO A 88 13.67 -0.83 -7.96
CA PRO A 88 14.33 -0.33 -6.76
C PRO A 88 14.99 1.03 -7.00
N GLY A 89 14.80 1.97 -6.07
CA GLY A 89 15.34 3.33 -6.17
C GLY A 89 14.54 4.29 -7.05
N SER A 90 13.54 3.83 -7.81
CA SER A 90 12.73 4.68 -8.69
C SER A 90 11.92 5.76 -7.96
N HIS A 91 11.74 5.65 -6.64
CA HIS A 91 11.18 6.72 -5.80
C HIS A 91 12.06 7.98 -5.75
N LYS A 92 13.31 7.91 -6.20
CA LYS A 92 14.24 9.04 -6.39
C LYS A 92 14.45 9.40 -7.87
N SER A 93 13.66 8.83 -8.78
CA SER A 93 13.88 9.04 -10.22
C SER A 93 13.72 10.51 -10.57
N ASN A 94 14.70 11.08 -11.25
CA ASN A 94 14.64 12.42 -11.86
C ASN A 94 14.39 12.35 -13.37
N VAL A 95 14.09 11.16 -13.89
CA VAL A 95 13.76 10.92 -15.29
C VAL A 95 12.40 10.26 -15.38
N ASP A 96 11.62 10.70 -16.37
CA ASP A 96 10.39 10.03 -16.75
C ASP A 96 10.72 8.75 -17.51
N LEU A 97 10.12 7.65 -17.06
CA LEU A 97 10.26 6.35 -17.71
C LEU A 97 9.09 6.18 -18.68
N ASP A 98 9.37 5.70 -19.89
CA ASP A 98 8.31 5.37 -20.84
C ASP A 98 7.64 4.05 -20.43
N LEU A 99 6.56 4.19 -19.65
CA LEU A 99 5.82 3.07 -19.08
C LEU A 99 5.11 2.20 -20.12
N LYS A 100 4.96 2.68 -21.37
CA LYS A 100 4.27 1.95 -22.44
C LYS A 100 5.20 1.03 -23.22
N THR A 101 6.51 1.31 -23.19
CA THR A 101 7.51 0.59 -24.00
C THR A 101 7.92 -0.76 -23.42
N HIS A 102 7.79 -0.95 -22.11
CA HIS A 102 8.27 -2.15 -21.42
C HIS A 102 7.24 -2.64 -20.39
N PRO A 103 6.32 -3.55 -20.76
CA PRO A 103 5.37 -4.12 -19.81
C PRO A 103 6.09 -5.02 -18.79
N ALA A 104 5.71 -4.90 -17.52
CA ALA A 104 6.16 -5.80 -16.46
C ALA A 104 7.68 -6.08 -16.50
N TYR A 105 8.10 -7.34 -16.58
CA TYR A 105 9.51 -7.77 -16.54
C TYR A 105 10.44 -7.12 -17.56
N GLU A 106 9.92 -6.60 -18.66
CA GLU A 106 10.75 -6.04 -19.73
C GLU A 106 11.42 -4.73 -19.30
N MET A 107 10.92 -4.06 -18.25
CA MET A 107 11.49 -2.81 -17.77
C MET A 107 12.87 -3.06 -17.13
N PRO A 108 13.95 -2.40 -17.60
CA PRO A 108 15.27 -2.56 -17.01
C PRO A 108 15.27 -2.25 -15.51
N GLY A 109 15.80 -3.18 -14.71
CA GLY A 109 15.83 -3.08 -13.25
C GLY A 109 14.55 -3.56 -12.54
N ALA A 110 13.56 -4.07 -13.28
CA ALA A 110 12.38 -4.72 -12.71
C ALA A 110 12.78 -5.89 -11.81
N THR A 111 12.41 -5.78 -10.53
CA THR A 111 12.75 -6.74 -9.49
C THR A 111 11.46 -7.30 -8.89
N PRO A 112 11.16 -8.59 -9.07
CA PRO A 112 10.04 -9.26 -8.43
C PRO A 112 10.23 -9.29 -6.92
N VAL A 113 9.19 -8.93 -6.18
CA VAL A 113 9.16 -9.06 -4.72
C VAL A 113 8.51 -10.39 -4.38
N VAL A 114 9.37 -11.34 -3.99
CA VAL A 114 8.97 -12.71 -3.62
C VAL A 114 8.98 -12.88 -2.11
N GLY A 115 8.19 -13.83 -1.60
CA GLY A 115 8.10 -14.13 -0.18
C GLY A 115 7.13 -15.27 0.11
N LYS A 116 7.00 -15.62 1.38
CA LYS A 116 6.10 -16.65 1.89
C LYS A 116 4.87 -16.03 2.55
N ALA A 117 3.83 -16.84 2.74
CA ALA A 117 2.70 -16.44 3.57
C ALA A 117 3.20 -15.98 4.96
N GLY A 118 2.76 -14.82 5.41
CA GLY A 118 3.22 -14.18 6.65
C GLY A 118 4.32 -13.12 6.46
N ASP A 119 5.00 -13.09 5.30
CA ASP A 119 5.94 -12.02 4.98
C ASP A 119 5.20 -10.70 4.68
N LEU A 120 5.96 -9.61 4.75
CA LEU A 120 5.49 -8.25 4.54
C LEU A 120 6.40 -7.52 3.56
N LEU A 121 5.78 -6.85 2.57
CA LEU A 121 6.44 -5.84 1.75
C LEU A 121 6.04 -4.44 2.25
N LEU A 122 7.05 -3.59 2.49
CA LEU A 122 6.91 -2.17 2.76
C LEU A 122 7.53 -1.37 1.63
N PHE A 123 6.81 -0.42 1.06
CA PHE A 123 7.38 0.48 0.04
C PHE A 123 6.70 1.84 0.02
N SER A 124 7.47 2.86 -0.35
CA SER A 124 6.93 4.18 -0.68
C SER A 124 6.13 4.08 -1.97
N GLU A 125 4.91 4.61 -1.97
CA GLU A 125 4.06 4.71 -3.16
C GLU A 125 4.62 5.66 -4.23
N ALA A 126 5.71 6.37 -3.93
CA ALA A 126 6.53 7.04 -4.93
C ALA A 126 7.37 6.05 -5.76
N THR A 127 7.49 4.78 -5.37
CA THR A 127 8.24 3.75 -6.10
C THR A 127 7.43 3.26 -7.29
N LEU A 128 8.04 3.19 -8.47
CA LEU A 128 7.42 2.61 -9.65
C LEU A 128 7.25 1.11 -9.45
N HIS A 129 6.02 0.64 -9.54
CA HIS A 129 5.66 -0.75 -9.30
C HIS A 129 4.52 -1.22 -10.21
N ASP A 130 4.36 -2.54 -10.30
CA ASP A 130 3.32 -3.24 -11.04
C ASP A 130 3.02 -4.57 -10.31
N GLY A 131 1.96 -5.28 -10.69
CA GLY A 131 1.74 -6.68 -10.35
C GLY A 131 1.94 -7.56 -11.57
N LEU A 132 2.82 -8.54 -11.48
CA LEU A 132 3.16 -9.46 -12.57
C LEU A 132 1.98 -10.34 -13.00
N PRO A 133 2.00 -10.91 -14.22
CA PRO A 133 1.00 -11.90 -14.60
C PRO A 133 1.17 -13.16 -13.75
N LYS A 134 0.07 -13.85 -13.45
CA LYS A 134 0.12 -15.13 -12.72
C LYS A 134 -0.03 -16.28 -13.71
N THR A 135 0.96 -17.18 -13.76
CA THR A 135 0.96 -18.33 -14.69
C THR A 135 0.77 -19.67 -13.97
N THR A 136 0.95 -19.69 -12.65
CA THR A 136 0.81 -20.87 -11.79
C THR A 136 -0.64 -21.12 -11.37
N LYS A 137 -0.96 -22.37 -11.01
CA LYS A 137 -2.28 -22.76 -10.47
C LYS A 137 -2.53 -22.16 -9.07
N GLY A 138 -3.79 -22.20 -8.62
CA GLY A 138 -4.21 -21.69 -7.32
C GLY A 138 -4.47 -20.18 -7.31
N ILE A 139 -4.75 -19.63 -6.13
CA ILE A 139 -5.02 -18.20 -5.91
C ILE A 139 -3.88 -17.63 -5.08
N ARG A 140 -3.25 -16.55 -5.56
CA ARG A 140 -2.34 -15.74 -4.76
C ARG A 140 -3.12 -14.59 -4.15
N THR A 141 -3.04 -14.36 -2.85
CA THR A 141 -3.74 -13.25 -2.18
C THR A 141 -2.81 -12.44 -1.29
N ASN A 142 -2.83 -11.11 -1.46
CA ASN A 142 -2.17 -10.15 -0.58
C ASN A 142 -3.19 -9.16 -0.01
N LEU A 143 -2.93 -8.67 1.20
CA LEU A 143 -3.65 -7.56 1.81
C LEU A 143 -2.81 -6.30 1.77
N TYR A 144 -3.43 -5.19 1.43
CA TYR A 144 -2.80 -3.88 1.32
C TYR A 144 -3.40 -2.97 2.37
N TYR A 145 -2.53 -2.29 3.12
CA TYR A 145 -2.85 -1.24 4.08
C TYR A 145 -1.96 -0.06 3.75
N ASN A 146 -2.57 1.03 3.30
CA ASN A 146 -1.81 2.15 2.79
C ASN A 146 -2.08 3.41 3.62
N TYR A 147 -0.97 4.05 4.00
CA TYR A 147 -0.92 5.10 4.99
C TYR A 147 -0.38 6.37 4.35
N VAL A 148 -0.96 7.50 4.70
CA VAL A 148 -0.48 8.82 4.29
C VAL A 148 -0.13 9.69 5.48
N HIS A 149 0.70 10.70 5.26
CA HIS A 149 0.90 11.74 6.26
C HIS A 149 -0.42 12.45 6.55
N ALA A 150 -0.70 12.78 7.82
CA ALA A 150 -1.92 13.45 8.26
C ALA A 150 -2.25 14.81 7.58
N HIS A 151 -1.33 15.37 6.78
CA HIS A 151 -1.55 16.62 6.05
C HIS A 151 -1.86 16.37 4.56
N TYR A 152 -1.97 15.12 4.13
CA TYR A 152 -2.33 14.76 2.76
C TYR A 152 -3.83 14.92 2.50
N ASN A 153 -4.22 16.18 2.31
CA ASN A 153 -5.60 16.64 2.40
C ASN A 153 -6.53 16.10 1.30
N GLY A 154 -6.04 15.93 0.07
CA GLY A 154 -6.87 15.54 -1.07
C GLY A 154 -7.50 14.16 -0.93
N MET A 155 -6.78 13.22 -0.30
CA MET A 155 -7.27 11.84 -0.19
C MET A 155 -8.28 11.65 0.95
N MET A 156 -8.09 12.40 2.05
CA MET A 156 -8.89 12.25 3.28
C MET A 156 -10.17 13.08 3.29
N ARG A 157 -10.36 14.00 2.33
CA ARG A 157 -11.50 14.94 2.34
C ARG A 157 -12.35 14.95 1.07
N GLU A 158 -12.06 14.09 0.11
CA GLU A 158 -12.81 14.00 -1.15
C GLU A 158 -14.03 13.07 -0.97
N PRO A 159 -15.27 13.60 -0.95
CA PRO A 159 -16.48 12.81 -0.67
C PRO A 159 -16.76 11.73 -1.74
N ARG A 160 -16.22 11.91 -2.95
CA ARG A 160 -16.39 10.99 -4.09
C ARG A 160 -15.30 9.95 -4.20
N ASN A 161 -14.32 9.96 -3.31
CA ASN A 161 -13.20 9.04 -3.39
C ASN A 161 -13.60 7.66 -2.86
N CYS A 162 -14.24 6.89 -3.73
CA CYS A 162 -14.83 5.57 -3.48
C CYS A 162 -13.82 4.47 -3.11
N HIS A 163 -12.53 4.80 -3.02
CA HIS A 163 -11.46 3.90 -2.61
C HIS A 163 -10.99 4.10 -1.15
N HIS A 164 -11.50 5.13 -0.46
CA HIS A 164 -11.17 5.41 0.94
C HIS A 164 -12.39 5.13 1.82
N PHE A 165 -12.29 4.10 2.64
CA PHE A 165 -13.39 3.67 3.49
C PHE A 165 -13.20 4.22 4.89
N TYR A 166 -14.08 5.14 5.27
CA TYR A 166 -14.42 5.37 6.67
C TYR A 166 -14.73 4.03 7.35
N PHE A 167 -14.24 3.80 8.56
CA PHE A 167 -14.72 2.67 9.35
C PHE A 167 -16.00 3.07 10.08
N PRO A 168 -17.11 2.32 9.91
CA PRO A 168 -18.34 2.54 10.67
C PRO A 168 -18.09 2.61 12.19
N PRO A 169 -18.95 3.30 12.97
CA PRO A 169 -18.74 3.45 14.41
C PRO A 169 -18.59 2.13 15.16
N ASP A 170 -19.31 1.08 14.77
CA ASP A 170 -19.23 -0.27 15.36
C ASP A 170 -17.90 -0.99 15.05
N VAL A 171 -17.27 -0.67 13.92
CA VAL A 171 -15.92 -1.14 13.59
C VAL A 171 -14.90 -0.35 14.41
N ARG A 172 -15.04 0.98 14.46
CA ARG A 172 -14.12 1.86 15.21
C ARG A 172 -14.16 1.61 16.71
N SER A 173 -15.30 1.21 17.27
CA SER A 173 -15.41 0.93 18.72
C SER A 173 -14.55 -0.23 19.19
N ARG A 174 -14.01 -1.04 18.28
CA ARG A 174 -13.07 -2.13 18.59
C ARG A 174 -11.61 -1.68 18.68
N PHE A 175 -11.30 -0.47 18.22
CA PHE A 175 -9.93 0.01 18.07
C PHE A 175 -9.36 0.49 19.40
N ASP A 176 -8.12 0.10 19.67
CA ASP A 176 -7.30 0.66 20.74
C ASP A 176 -6.75 2.05 20.36
N GLU A 177 -6.04 2.70 21.29
CA GLU A 177 -5.51 4.05 21.10
C GLU A 177 -4.62 4.18 19.84
N THR A 178 -3.80 3.17 19.56
CA THR A 178 -2.97 3.14 18.34
C THR A 178 -3.84 3.17 17.09
N ARG A 179 -4.84 2.29 16.98
CA ARG A 179 -5.69 2.20 15.78
C ARG A 179 -6.61 3.40 15.64
N GLN A 180 -7.10 3.94 16.74
CA GLN A 180 -7.86 5.20 16.76
C GLN A 180 -6.99 6.34 16.21
N ARG A 181 -5.75 6.48 16.70
CA ARG A 181 -4.80 7.49 16.22
C ARG A 181 -4.47 7.36 14.73
N LEU A 182 -4.24 6.14 14.26
CA LEU A 182 -3.96 5.86 12.84
C LEU A 182 -5.17 6.09 11.93
N THR A 183 -6.37 6.23 12.48
CA THR A 183 -7.60 6.46 11.73
C THR A 183 -8.31 7.72 12.19
N ASN A 184 -7.60 8.64 12.85
CA ASN A 184 -8.18 9.80 13.51
C ASN A 184 -8.84 10.77 12.53
N TRP A 185 -8.30 10.87 11.31
CA TRP A 185 -8.87 11.72 10.25
C TRP A 185 -10.37 11.46 9.99
N MET A 186 -10.83 10.23 10.22
CA MET A 186 -12.21 9.80 10.03
C MET A 186 -13.21 10.51 10.96
N GLU A 187 -12.75 11.07 12.08
CA GLU A 187 -13.58 11.83 13.03
C GLU A 187 -13.85 13.26 12.55
N TYR A 188 -12.99 13.77 11.67
CA TYR A 188 -13.09 15.13 11.14
C TYR A 188 -13.88 15.22 9.83
N VAL A 189 -14.25 14.08 9.24
CA VAL A 189 -15.01 14.03 7.99
C VAL A 189 -16.49 13.85 8.31
N LYS A 190 -17.32 14.76 7.80
CA LYS A 190 -18.77 14.63 7.84
C LYS A 190 -19.19 13.69 6.72
N TRP A 191 -19.76 12.54 7.07
CA TRP A 191 -20.20 11.50 6.14
C TRP A 191 -21.70 11.59 5.80
N ASP A 192 -22.34 12.72 6.10
CA ASP A 192 -23.74 12.99 5.80
C ASP A 192 -23.92 13.24 4.29
N TYR A 193 -23.98 12.16 3.50
CA TYR A 193 -24.43 12.15 2.10
C TYR A 193 -25.31 10.93 1.83
#